data_AF-A0A1B2YNQ6-F1
#
_entry.id   AF-A0A1B2YNQ6-F1
#
_cell.length_a   1.000
_cell.length_b   1.000
_cell.length_c   1.000
_cell.angle_alpha   90.00
_cell.angle_beta   90.00
_cell.angle_gamma   90.00
#
_symmetry.space_group_name_H-M   'P 1'
#
loop_
_entity.id
_entity.type
_entity.pdbx_description
1 polymer ?
#
loop_
_entity_poly.entity_id
_entity_poly.type
_entity_poly.pdbx_seq_one_letter_code
_entity_poly.pdbx_strand_id
1 'polypeptide(L)' 'MSLFRVFLSILCPPLAVFDKGCGSIIIVFILWLCGWVPGVIAALVILNNPKN' A
#
# COMPACT_ATOMS: atom_id res chain seq x y z
N MET A 1 -7.05 -4.85 -10.80
CA MET A 1 -6.27 -3.65 -10.43
C MET A 1 -6.50 -2.57 -11.47
N SER A 2 -7.21 -1.50 -11.14
CA SER A 2 -7.22 -0.32 -12.02
C SER A 2 -5.83 0.34 -11.96
N LEU A 3 -5.28 0.76 -13.10
CA LEU A 3 -4.02 1.52 -13.18
C LEU A 3 -4.02 2.72 -12.21
N PHE A 4 -5.20 3.28 -11.95
CA PHE A 4 -5.40 4.37 -11.01
C PHE A 4 -5.01 3.99 -9.56
N ARG A 5 -5.32 2.77 -9.10
CA ARG A 5 -4.93 2.31 -7.75
C ARG A 5 -3.41 2.13 -7.62
N VAL A 6 -2.73 1.75 -8.71
CA VAL A 6 -1.26 1.62 -8.75
C VAL A 6 -0.60 3.01 -8.66
N PHE A 7 -1.10 3.97 -9.43
CA PHE A 7 -0.62 5.35 -9.37
C PHE A 7 -0.83 5.97 -7.97
N LEU A 8 -1.99 5.72 -7.36
CA LEU A 8 -2.30 6.15 -6.00
C LEU A 8 -1.39 5.51 -4.95
N SER A 9 -0.99 4.24 -5.15
CA SER A 9 -0.07 3.51 -4.28
C SER A 9 1.37 4.05 -4.31
N ILE A 10 1.77 4.74 -5.39
CA ILE A 10 3.11 5.32 -5.52
C ILE A 10 3.15 6.68 -4.81
N LEU A 11 2.11 7.51 -4.99
CA LEU A 11 2.03 8.85 -4.39
C LEU A 11 1.69 8.79 -2.89
N CYS A 12 0.72 7.96 -2.51
CA CYS A 12 0.23 7.79 -1.14
C CYS A 12 -0.07 6.30 -0.86
N PRO A 13 0.96 5.47 -0.57
CA PRO A 13 0.77 4.06 -0.28
C PRO A 13 -0.23 3.75 0.86
N PRO A 14 -0.31 4.49 2.00
CA PRO A 14 -1.29 4.17 3.04
C PRO A 14 -2.74 4.37 2.60
N LEU A 15 -3.01 5.30 1.68
CA LEU A 15 -4.35 5.61 1.18
C LEU A 15 -4.84 4.54 0.20
N ALA A 16 -3.94 3.97 -0.61
CA ALA A 16 -4.25 2.89 -1.55
C ALA A 16 -4.61 1.57 -0.87
N VAL A 17 -4.15 1.37 0.37
CA VAL A 17 -4.33 0.16 1.17
C VAL A 17 -5.51 0.28 2.16
N PHE A 18 -6.15 1.46 2.23
CA PHE A 18 -7.28 1.73 3.11
C PHE A 18 -8.45 0.73 2.93
N ASP A 19 -8.66 0.30 1.69
CA ASP A 19 -9.73 -0.62 1.27
C ASP A 19 -9.43 -2.09 1.60
N LYS A 20 -8.18 -2.44 1.93
CA LYS A 20 -7.71 -3.83 2.12
C LYS A 20 -7.44 -4.22 3.60
N GLY A 21 -7.76 -3.34 4.55
CA GLY A 21 -7.80 -3.66 5.99
C GLY A 21 -6.89 -2.81 6.89
N CYS A 22 -7.34 -2.56 8.12
CA CYS A 22 -6.73 -1.63 9.07
C CYS A 22 -5.28 -2.01 9.47
N GLY A 23 -4.98 -3.30 9.61
CA GLY A 23 -3.63 -3.78 9.95
C GLY A 23 -2.60 -3.49 8.86
N SER A 24 -3.00 -3.63 7.60
CA SER A 24 -2.16 -3.36 6.43
C SER A 24 -1.76 -1.88 6.33
N ILE A 25 -2.67 -0.98 6.70
CA ILE A 25 -2.43 0.48 6.68
C ILE A 25 -1.34 0.85 7.70
N ILE A 26 -1.39 0.30 8.92
CA ILE A 26 -0.44 0.61 9.99
C ILE A 26 0.98 0.18 9.59
N ILE A 27 1.11 -1.01 9.01
CA ILE A 27 2.39 -1.55 8.55
C ILE A 27 2.96 -0.69 7.42
N VAL A 28 2.16 -0.40 6.39
CA VAL A 28 2.57 0.45 5.26
C VAL A 28 2.91 1.87 5.71
N PHE A 29 2.21 2.42 6.70
CA PHE A 29 2.46 3.75 7.26
C PHE A 29 3.80 3.82 8.00
N ILE A 30 4.13 2.82 8.82
CA ILE A 30 5.43 2.72 9.49
C ILE A 30 6.56 2.51 8.47
N LEU A 31 6.36 1.65 7.46
CA LEU A 31 7.35 1.44 6.40
C LEU A 31 7.57 2.71 5.59
N TRP A 32 6.50 3.45 5.25
CA TRP A 32 6.57 4.71 4.53
C TRP A 32 7.34 5.80 5.28
N LEU A 33 7.22 5.84 6.62
CA LEU A 33 8.01 6.70 7.50
C LEU A 33 9.49 6.29 7.58
N CYS A 34 9.79 4.98 7.60
CA CYS A 34 11.16 4.46 7.57
C CYS A 34 11.81 4.56 6.17
N GLY A 35 11.02 4.67 5.11
CA GLY A 35 11.48 4.82 3.74
C GLY A 35 10.32 4.75 2.75
N TRP A 36 10.31 5.65 1.77
CA TRP A 36 9.24 5.67 0.78
C TRP A 36 9.18 4.36 -0.04
N VAL A 37 10.34 3.85 -0.47
CA VAL A 37 10.48 2.64 -1.29
C VAL A 37 9.87 1.39 -0.62
N PRO A 38 10.22 1.02 0.64
CA PRO A 38 9.61 -0.14 1.29
C PRO A 38 8.09 0.00 1.49
N GLY A 39 7.58 1.22 1.70
CA GLY A 39 6.13 1.48 1.78
C GLY A 39 5.38 1.20 0.47
N VAL A 40 5.94 1.60 -0.68
CA VAL A 40 5.34 1.33 -2.00
C VAL A 40 5.37 -0.16 -2.33
N ILE A 41 6.47 -0.87 -2.03
CA ILE A 41 6.58 -2.32 -2.28
C ILE A 41 5.54 -3.07 -1.43
N ALA A 42 5.40 -2.73 -0.15
CA ALA A 42 4.41 -3.36 0.72
C ALA A 42 2.98 -3.13 0.21
N ALA A 43 2.65 -1.90 -0.20
CA ALA A 43 1.35 -1.58 -0.78
C ALA A 43 1.08 -2.36 -2.08
N LEU A 44 2.08 -2.51 -2.96
CA LEU A 44 1.97 -3.30 -4.19
C LEU A 44 1.77 -4.79 -3.91
N VAL A 45 2.47 -5.37 -2.93
CA VAL A 45 2.33 -6.78 -2.54
C VAL A 45 0.93 -7.03 -1.96
N ILE A 46 0.46 -6.16 -1.06
CA ILE A 46 -0.88 -6.28 -0.44
C ILE A 46 -1.98 -6.11 -1.49
N LEU A 47 -1.80 -5.16 -2.40
CA LEU A 47 -2.75 -4.93 -3.47
C LEU A 47 -2.80 -6.13 -4.43
N ASN A 48 -1.66 -6.71 -4.82
CA ASN A 48 -1.59 -7.88 -5.70
C ASN A 48 -1.88 -9.22 -5.02
N ASN A 49 -2.00 -9.27 -3.70
CA ASN A 49 -2.28 -10.51 -2.98
C ASN A 49 -3.78 -10.89 -3.13
N PRO A 50 -4.12 -12.03 -3.78
CA PRO A 50 -5.50 -12.47 -3.98
C PRO A 50 -6.13 -13.09 -2.72
N LYS A 51 -5.38 -13.28 -1.63
CA LYS A 51 -5.85 -13.86 -0.36
C LYS A 51 -6.58 -12.87 0.57
N ASN A 52 -7.20 -11.82 0.02
CA ASN A 52 -7.94 -10.83 0.79
C ASN A 52 -9.27 -10.55 0.11
#